data_AF-A0A953SL05-F1
#
_entry.id   AF-A0A953SL05-F1
#
_cell.length_a   1.000
_cell.length_b   1.000
_cell.length_c   1.000
_cell.angle_alpha   90.00
_cell.angle_beta   90.00
_cell.angle_gamma   90.00
#
_symmetry.space_group_name_H-M   'P 1'
#
loop_
_entity.id
_entity.type
_entity.pdbx_description
1 polymer ?
#
loop_
_entity_poly.entity_id
_entity_poly.type
_entity_poly.pdbx_seq_one_letter_code
_entity_poly.pdbx_strand_id
1 'polypeptide(L)' 'MRALVITKQGDPVAPNIEFSSSFPDPSGPEEGEVKLRVLASALNHLDLWVGRGVPGLDLEYPRVGGC' A
#
# COMPACT_ATOMS: atom_id res chain seq x y z
N MET A 1 -10.97 -4.31 6.40
CA MET A 1 -10.23 -3.14 6.96
C MET A 1 -10.34 -1.88 6.08
N ARG A 2 -9.90 -0.71 6.59
CA ARG A 2 -9.74 0.53 5.80
C ARG A 2 -8.30 0.60 5.28
N ALA A 3 -8.09 1.00 4.03
CA ALA A 3 -6.76 1.06 3.42
C ALA A 3 -6.63 2.16 2.37
N LEU A 4 -5.41 2.68 2.18
CA LEU A 4 -5.02 3.44 1.00
C LEU A 4 -4.40 2.48 -0.01
N VAL A 5 -4.96 2.45 -1.21
CA VAL A 5 -4.61 1.50 -2.27
C VAL A 5 -4.04 2.26 -3.46
N ILE A 6 -2.83 1.91 -3.87
CA ILE A 6 -2.25 2.37 -5.13
C ILE A 6 -2.84 1.48 -6.23
N THR A 7 -3.62 2.05 -7.14
CA THR A 7 -4.34 1.30 -8.18
C THR A 7 -3.51 1.04 -9.42
N LYS A 8 -2.52 1.89 -9.68
CA LYS A 8 -1.51 1.76 -10.74
C LYS A 8 -0.34 2.70 -10.46
N GLN A 9 0.80 2.44 -11.09
CA GLN A 9 1.91 3.40 -11.10
C GLN A 9 1.55 4.69 -11.86
N GLY A 10 2.11 5.82 -11.43
CA GLY A 10 2.04 7.07 -12.19
C GLY A 10 2.64 8.28 -11.49
N ASP A 11 2.88 9.34 -12.27
CA ASP A 11 3.34 10.65 -11.80
C ASP A 11 2.45 11.74 -12.42
N PRO A 12 1.69 12.53 -11.62
CA PRO A 12 1.66 12.54 -10.16
C PRO A 12 1.04 11.27 -9.54
N VAL A 13 1.48 10.91 -8.32
CA VAL A 13 1.05 9.69 -7.61
C VAL A 13 -0.40 9.79 -7.12
N ALA A 14 -0.80 10.94 -6.56
CA ALA A 14 -2.05 11.11 -5.83
C ALA A 14 -3.33 10.68 -6.60
N PRO A 15 -3.48 10.95 -7.92
CA PRO A 15 -4.65 10.49 -8.67
C PRO A 15 -4.80 8.97 -8.78
N ASN A 16 -3.75 8.21 -8.47
CA ASN A 16 -3.75 6.74 -8.51
C ASN A 16 -3.93 6.11 -7.11
N ILE A 17 -4.29 6.91 -6.10
CA ILE A 17 -4.55 6.43 -4.74
C ILE A 17 -6.05 6.42 -4.46
N GLU A 18 -6.56 5.27 -4.03
CA GLU A 18 -7.94 5.11 -3.60
C GLU A 18 -8.01 4.80 -2.10
N PHE A 19 -8.93 5.46 -1.39
CA PHE A 19 -9.28 5.08 -0.03
C PHE A 19 -10.40 4.05 -0.05
N SER A 20 -10.09 2.82 0.33
CA SER A 20 -11.07 1.75 0.48
C SER A 20 -11.53 1.65 1.94
N SER A 21 -12.84 1.71 2.17
CA SER A 21 -13.44 1.55 3.49
C SER A 21 -13.68 0.07 3.88
N SER A 22 -13.59 -0.85 2.91
CA SER A 22 -13.93 -2.26 3.05
C SER A 22 -12.93 -3.20 2.37
N PHE A 23 -11.65 -2.84 2.35
CA PHE A 23 -10.59 -3.69 1.81
C PHE A 23 -10.52 -5.01 2.60
N PRO A 24 -10.29 -6.17 1.96
CA PRO A 24 -10.21 -7.44 2.67
C PRO A 24 -9.19 -7.41 3.82
N ASP A 25 -9.55 -8.00 4.95
CA ASP A 25 -8.59 -8.21 6.02
C ASP A 25 -7.55 -9.26 5.60
N PRO A 26 -6.28 -9.12 6.02
CA PRO A 26 -5.29 -10.18 5.80
C PRO A 26 -5.76 -11.46 6.48
N SER A 27 -5.39 -12.60 5.87
CA SER A 27 -5.58 -13.93 6.45
C SER A 27 -4.97 -14.03 7.85
N GLY A 28 -5.30 -15.09 8.57
CA GLY A 28 -4.64 -15.37 9.85
C GLY A 28 -3.12 -15.44 9.65
N PRO A 29 -2.32 -14.91 10.61
CA PRO A 29 -0.87 -14.97 10.50
C PRO A 29 -0.39 -16.43 10.50
N GLU A 30 0.65 -16.72 9.73
CA GLU A 30 1.33 -18.01 9.76
C GLU A 30 2.38 -18.08 10.89
N GLU A 31 3.07 -19.21 11.02
CA GLU A 31 4.16 -19.35 11.99
C GLU A 31 5.25 -18.31 11.71
N GLY A 32 5.54 -17.47 12.71
CA GLY A 32 6.52 -16.38 12.59
C GLY A 32 5.94 -15.02 12.18
N GLU A 33 4.64 -14.93 11.90
CA GLU A 33 3.99 -13.68 11.53
C GLU A 33 3.16 -13.07 12.68
N VAL A 34 2.85 -11.78 12.56
CA VAL A 34 1.98 -11.07 13.50
C VAL A 34 0.94 -10.23 12.76
N LYS A 35 -0.32 -10.32 13.21
CA LYS A 35 -1.39 -9.44 12.74
C LYS A 35 -1.50 -8.22 13.64
N LEU A 36 -1.17 -7.05 13.09
CA LEU A 36 -1.21 -5.79 13.81
C LEU A 36 -2.48 -4.99 13.51
N ARG A 37 -3.01 -4.32 14.53
CA ARG A 37 -3.99 -3.25 14.35
C ARG A 37 -3.23 -1.93 14.22
N VAL A 38 -3.03 -1.48 12.98
CA VAL A 38 -2.36 -0.21 12.68
C VAL A 38 -3.17 0.96 13.24
N LEU A 39 -2.60 1.72 14.18
CA LEU A 39 -3.21 2.93 14.74
C LEU A 39 -2.84 4.18 13.94
N ALA A 40 -1.61 4.21 13.44
CA ALA A 40 -1.06 5.27 12.62
C ALA A 40 0.03 4.68 11.72
N SER A 41 0.26 5.33 10.58
CA SER A 41 1.42 5.14 9.72
C SER A 41 1.95 6.51 9.30
N ALA A 42 3.19 6.57 8.83
CA ALA A 42 3.79 7.80 8.33
C ALA A 42 3.64 7.89 6.79
N LEU A 43 3.70 9.12 6.28
CA LEU A 43 3.91 9.38 4.86
C LEU A 43 5.37 9.76 4.67
N ASN A 44 6.08 8.99 3.86
CA ASN A 44 7.49 9.17 3.54
C ASN A 44 7.68 9.51 2.06
N HIS A 45 8.88 9.97 1.72
CA HIS A 45 9.24 10.17 0.32
C HIS A 45 9.33 8.83 -0.45
N LEU A 46 9.62 7.73 0.26
CA LEU A 46 9.66 6.39 -0.32
C LEU A 46 8.29 5.96 -0.86
N ASP A 47 7.19 6.33 -0.20
CA ASP A 47 5.83 6.06 -0.70
C ASP A 47 5.60 6.66 -2.10
N LEU A 48 6.16 7.85 -2.35
CA LEU A 48 6.07 8.50 -3.66
C LEU A 48 6.89 7.76 -4.72
N TRP A 49 8.06 7.23 -4.37
CA TRP A 49 8.85 6.42 -5.31
C TRP A 49 8.13 5.14 -5.69
N VAL A 50 7.52 4.47 -4.72
CA VAL A 50 6.72 3.26 -4.96
C VAL A 50 5.51 3.59 -5.84
N GLY A 51 4.80 4.68 -5.57
CA GLY A 51 3.65 5.11 -6.39
C GLY A 51 4.01 5.54 -7.82
N ARG A 52 5.22 6.07 -8.05
CA ARG A 52 5.73 6.39 -9.40
C ARG A 52 6.19 5.16 -10.17
N GLY A 53 6.57 4.11 -9.45
CA GLY A 53 7.31 2.97 -9.97
C GLY A 53 8.80 3.11 -9.66
N VAL A 54 9.43 1.99 -9.27
CA VAL A 54 10.85 1.92 -8.93
C VAL A 54 11.60 1.24 -10.08
N PRO A 55 12.62 1.88 -10.69
CA PRO A 55 13.39 1.26 -11.76
C PRO A 55 13.96 -0.10 -11.36
N GLY A 56 13.70 -1.12 -12.18
CA GLY A 56 14.16 -2.49 -11.96
C GLY A 56 13.26 -3.35 -11.06
N LEU A 57 12.14 -2.81 -10.55
CA LEU A 57 11.11 -3.58 -9.86
C LEU A 57 9.84 -3.62 -10.70
N ASP A 58 9.28 -4.82 -10.86
CA ASP A 58 7.93 -5.00 -11.38
C ASP A 58 6.97 -5.13 -10.19
N LEU A 59 6.16 -4.11 -9.97
CA LEU A 59 5.25 -4.04 -8.82
C LEU A 59 3.85 -4.41 -9.28
N GLU A 60 3.21 -5.33 -8.56
CA GLU A 60 1.81 -5.67 -8.78
C GLU A 60 0.89 -4.58 -8.22
N TYR A 61 -0.18 -4.29 -8.97
CA TYR A 61 -1.25 -3.38 -8.59
C TYR A 61 -2.60 -4.07 -8.79
N PRO A 62 -3.62 -3.80 -7.96
CA PRO A 62 -3.64 -2.83 -6.87
C PRO A 62 -2.87 -3.30 -5.62
N ARG A 63 -2.24 -2.38 -4.89
CA ARG A 63 -1.47 -2.68 -3.67
C ARG A 63 -1.75 -1.70 -2.54
N VAL A 64 -1.71 -2.16 -1.29
CA VAL A 64 -1.80 -1.30 -0.11
C VAL A 64 -0.50 -0.50 0.03
N GLY A 65 -0.60 0.82 0.24
CA GLY A 65 0.55 1.71 0.45
C GLY A 65 1.11 1.65 1.89
N GLY A 66 2.16 2.41 2.14
CA GLY A 66 2.92 2.39 3.38
C GLY A 66 4.20 1.56 3.26
N CYS A 67 5.30 2.12 3.77
CA CYS A 67 6.64 1.54 3.79
C CYS A 67 7.29 1.73 5.16
#